data_AF-A0A5C6X488-F1
#
_entry.id   AF-A0A5C6X488-F1
#
_cell.length_a   1.000
_cell.length_b   1.000
_cell.length_c   1.000
_cell.angle_alpha   90.00
_cell.angle_beta   90.00
_cell.angle_gamma   90.00
#
_symmetry.space_group_name_H-M   'P 1'
#
loop_
_entity.id
_entity.type
_entity.pdbx_description
1 polymer ?
#
loop_
_entity_poly.entity_id
_entity_poly.type
_entity_poly.pdbx_seq_one_letter_code
_entity_poly.pdbx_strand_id
1 'polypeptide(L)'
;MSEKYSNRHKKRVVQEGVRALKNKPGWDVESFVPASARAQERLMELDQQSRDEKVYDQAQRCEACETLRERSGDATALCETHLAEAMGF
;
A
#
# COMPACT_ATOMS: atom_id res chain seq x y z
N MET A 1 -10.09 25.40 41.87
CA MET A 1 -11.46 24.84 41.99
C MET A 1 -11.49 23.31 41.81
N SER A 2 -10.59 22.53 42.44
CA SER A 2 -10.39 21.09 42.10
C SER A 2 -10.77 20.08 43.22
N GLU A 3 -11.36 20.54 44.32
CA GLU A 3 -11.57 19.72 45.54
C GLU A 3 -13.02 19.30 45.80
N LYS A 4 -13.96 19.49 44.87
CA LYS A 4 -15.37 19.18 45.14
C LYS A 4 -15.72 17.69 45.20
N TYR A 5 -14.81 16.78 44.80
CA TYR A 5 -15.12 15.35 44.69
C TYR A 5 -13.99 14.45 45.18
N SER A 6 -14.36 13.43 45.98
CA SER A 6 -13.44 12.40 46.45
C SER A 6 -12.88 11.57 45.30
N ASN A 7 -11.69 11.00 45.48
CA ASN A 7 -11.06 10.14 44.46
C ASN A 7 -11.92 8.92 44.09
N ARG A 8 -12.71 8.39 45.05
CA ARG A 8 -13.69 7.32 44.80
C ARG A 8 -14.79 7.79 43.85
N HIS A 9 -15.31 9.01 44.02
CA HIS A 9 -16.30 9.60 43.13
C HIS A 9 -15.75 9.78 41.71
N LYS A 10 -14.55 10.35 41.59
CA LYS A 10 -13.88 10.52 40.28
C LYS A 10 -13.71 9.19 39.55
N LYS A 11 -13.25 8.15 40.26
CA LYS A 11 -13.10 6.80 39.69
C LYS A 11 -14.44 6.23 39.20
N ARG A 12 -15.51 6.42 39.96
CA ARG A 12 -16.86 5.96 39.57
C ARG A 12 -17.33 6.64 38.28
N VAL A 13 -17.22 7.97 38.20
CA VAL A 13 -17.60 8.75 37.01
C VAL A 13 -16.84 8.29 35.76
N VAL A 14 -15.53 8.06 35.88
CA VAL A 14 -14.72 7.53 34.77
C VAL A 14 -15.19 6.14 34.36
N GLN A 15 -15.44 5.24 35.31
CA GLN A 15 -15.90 3.88 35.00
C GLN A 15 -17.28 3.85 34.34
N GLU A 16 -18.20 4.70 34.81
CA GLU A 16 -19.53 4.88 34.20
C GLU A 16 -19.40 5.42 32.77
N GLY A 17 -18.56 6.43 32.55
CA GLY A 17 -18.27 6.99 31.23
C GLY A 17 -17.67 5.96 30.26
N VAL A 18 -16.69 5.17 30.70
CA VAL A 18 -16.10 4.10 29.89
C VAL A 18 -17.13 3.05 29.51
N ARG A 19 -18.00 2.64 30.44
CA ARG A 19 -19.09 1.68 30.13
C ARG A 19 -20.09 2.26 29.13
N ALA A 20 -20.48 3.51 29.30
CA ALA A 20 -21.38 4.19 28.37
C ALA A 20 -20.79 4.29 26.96
N LEU A 21 -19.49 4.59 26.84
CA LEU A 21 -18.79 4.61 25.56
C LEU A 21 -18.75 3.22 24.91
N LYS A 22 -18.39 2.17 25.67
CA LYS A 22 -18.35 0.78 25.15
C LYS A 22 -19.72 0.28 24.69
N ASN A 23 -20.80 0.74 25.31
CA ASN A 23 -22.16 0.35 24.94
C ASN A 23 -22.75 1.18 23.78
N LYS A 24 -22.01 2.18 23.28
CA LYS A 24 -22.48 3.04 22.20
C LYS A 24 -22.40 2.27 20.86
N PRO A 25 -23.48 2.25 20.05
CA PRO A 25 -23.45 1.62 18.73
C PRO A 25 -22.34 2.22 17.86
N GLY A 26 -21.52 1.35 17.25
CA GLY A 26 -20.40 1.75 16.40
C GLY A 26 -19.14 2.20 17.14
N TRP A 27 -19.12 2.15 18.48
CA TRP A 27 -17.92 2.42 19.28
C TRP A 27 -17.20 1.11 19.62
N ASP A 28 -16.48 0.56 18.65
CA ASP A 28 -15.63 -0.61 18.83
C ASP A 28 -14.15 -0.21 18.75
N VAL A 29 -13.50 -0.22 19.92
CA VAL A 29 -12.09 0.16 20.07
C VAL A 29 -11.16 -0.97 19.62
N GLU A 30 -11.61 -2.22 19.61
CA GLU A 30 -10.81 -3.37 19.15
C GLU A 30 -10.72 -3.39 17.63
N SER A 31 -11.78 -2.95 16.93
CA SER A 31 -11.78 -2.77 15.47
C SER A 31 -11.18 -1.43 14.99
N PHE A 32 -10.79 -0.54 15.92
CA PHE A 32 -10.30 0.78 15.55
C PHE A 32 -8.89 0.67 14.98
N VAL A 33 -8.79 0.84 13.65
CA VAL A 33 -7.51 0.98 12.97
C VAL A 33 -7.21 2.46 12.81
N PRO A 34 -6.11 2.99 13.40
CA PRO A 34 -5.69 4.36 13.21
C PRO A 34 -5.52 4.67 11.72
N ALA A 35 -5.88 5.88 11.31
CA ALA A 35 -5.73 6.31 9.91
C ALA A 35 -4.29 6.17 9.39
N SER A 36 -3.30 6.35 10.27
CA SER A 36 -1.88 6.17 9.97
C SER A 36 -1.53 4.72 9.63
N ALA A 37 -2.10 3.74 10.33
CA ALA A 37 -1.87 2.33 10.06
C ALA A 37 -2.46 1.92 8.70
N ARG A 38 -3.68 2.38 8.38
CA ARG A 38 -4.28 2.17 7.06
C ARG A 38 -3.48 2.82 5.93
N ALA A 39 -2.96 4.03 6.16
CA ALA A 39 -2.12 4.70 5.17
C ALA A 39 -0.82 3.93 4.90
N GLN A 40 -0.20 3.36 5.95
CA GLN A 40 1.00 2.56 5.82
C GLN A 40 0.74 1.24 5.07
N GLU A 41 -0.34 0.52 5.41
CA GLU A 41 -0.77 -0.67 4.66
C GLU A 41 -0.99 -0.33 3.19
N ARG A 42 -1.67 0.78 2.90
CA ARG A 42 -1.93 1.21 1.52
C ARG A 42 -0.65 1.53 0.74
N LEU A 43 0.34 2.14 1.39
CA LEU A 43 1.64 2.41 0.75
C LEU A 43 2.39 1.12 0.43
N MET A 44 2.33 0.13 1.32
CA MET A 44 2.94 -1.18 1.08
C MET A 44 2.28 -1.91 -0.11
N GLU A 45 0.96 -1.87 -0.21
CA GLU A 45 0.23 -2.42 -1.37
C GLU A 45 0.66 -1.77 -2.69
N LEU A 46 0.77 -0.43 -2.71
CA LEU A 46 1.17 0.31 -3.90
C LEU A 46 2.62 0.01 -4.31
N ASP A 47 3.54 -0.11 -3.36
CA ASP A 47 4.93 -0.48 -3.64
C ASP A 47 5.02 -1.88 -4.27
N GLN A 48 4.27 -2.85 -3.72
CA GLN A 48 4.21 -4.20 -4.29
C GLN A 48 3.67 -4.19 -5.71
N GLN A 49 2.56 -3.48 -5.97
CA GLN A 49 2.00 -3.37 -7.31
C GLN A 49 2.99 -2.80 -8.33
N SER A 50 3.74 -1.75 -7.95
CA SER A 50 4.76 -1.16 -8.83
C SER A 50 5.94 -2.11 -9.12
N ARG A 51 6.31 -2.96 -8.15
CA ARG A 51 7.34 -3.98 -8.37
C ARG A 51 6.85 -5.08 -9.30
N ASP A 52 5.62 -5.54 -9.10
CA ASP A 52 5.01 -6.58 -9.93
C ASP A 52 4.89 -6.10 -11.38
N GLU A 53 4.42 -4.87 -11.59
CA GLU A 53 4.34 -4.24 -12.93
C GLU A 53 5.70 -4.24 -13.63
N LYS A 54 6.78 -3.85 -12.94
CA LYS A 54 8.14 -3.89 -13.49
C LYS A 54 8.60 -5.29 -13.87
N VAL A 55 8.27 -6.30 -13.06
CA VAL A 55 8.65 -7.69 -13.33
C VAL A 55 7.89 -8.21 -14.54
N TYR A 56 6.60 -7.92 -14.66
CA TYR A 56 5.80 -8.27 -15.82
C TYR A 56 6.28 -7.56 -17.09
N ASP A 57 6.60 -6.27 -17.00
CA ASP A 57 7.17 -5.51 -18.11
C ASP A 57 8.51 -6.11 -18.57
N GLN A 58 9.39 -6.51 -17.64
CA GLN A 58 10.64 -7.18 -17.98
C GLN A 58 10.41 -8.55 -18.60
N ALA A 59 9.47 -9.33 -18.08
CA ALA A 59 9.13 -10.65 -18.63
C ALA A 59 8.56 -10.58 -20.06
N GLN A 60 7.93 -9.47 -20.44
CA GLN A 60 7.45 -9.23 -21.81
C GLN A 60 8.55 -8.80 -22.77
N ARG A 61 9.74 -8.43 -22.29
CA ARG A 61 10.85 -8.01 -23.16
C ARG A 61 11.57 -9.21 -23.74
N CYS A 62 11.86 -9.13 -25.02
CA CYS A 62 12.69 -10.11 -25.70
C CYS A 62 14.16 -9.89 -25.36
N GLU A 63 14.79 -10.87 -24.71
CA GLU A 63 16.22 -10.86 -24.33
C GLU A 63 17.15 -10.56 -25.52
N ALA A 64 16.82 -11.09 -26.71
CA ALA A 64 17.59 -10.83 -27.92
C ALA A 64 17.49 -9.35 -28.36
N CYS A 65 16.33 -8.72 -28.23
CA CYS A 65 16.17 -7.29 -28.50
C CYS A 65 16.95 -6.45 -27.47
N GLU A 66 16.88 -6.78 -26.18
CA GLU A 66 17.64 -6.05 -25.15
C GLU A 66 19.15 -6.15 -25.39
N THR A 67 19.65 -7.35 -25.66
CA THR A 67 21.07 -7.56 -25.98
C THR A 67 21.49 -6.76 -27.22
N LEU A 68 20.63 -6.66 -28.24
CA LEU A 68 20.93 -5.87 -29.43
C LEU A 68 21.00 -4.37 -29.13
N ARG A 69 20.08 -3.86 -28.30
CA ARG A 69 20.05 -2.45 -27.88
C ARG A 69 21.29 -2.09 -27.08
N GLU A 70 21.71 -2.95 -26.14
CA GLU A 70 22.91 -2.73 -25.34
C GLU A 70 24.18 -2.71 -26.20
N ARG A 71 24.29 -3.61 -27.19
CA ARG A 71 25.46 -3.68 -28.08
C ARG A 71 25.51 -2.57 -29.11
N SER A 72 24.35 -2.16 -29.64
CA SER A 72 24.26 -1.14 -30.69
C SER A 72 24.20 0.28 -30.16
N GLY A 73 23.77 0.47 -28.90
CA GLY A 73 23.46 1.78 -28.34
C GLY A 73 22.18 2.40 -28.92
N ASP A 74 21.43 1.68 -29.76
CA ASP A 74 20.17 2.12 -30.33
C ASP A 74 19.02 1.55 -29.51
N ALA A 75 18.23 2.43 -28.87
CA ALA A 75 17.08 2.05 -28.06
C ALA A 75 15.95 1.38 -28.87
N THR A 76 15.93 1.56 -30.19
CA THR A 76 14.92 1.01 -31.10
C THR A 76 15.34 -0.30 -31.76
N ALA A 77 16.55 -0.79 -31.48
CA ALA A 77 17.03 -2.04 -32.04
C ALA A 77 16.11 -3.22 -31.68
N LEU A 78 15.81 -4.05 -32.69
CA LEU A 78 14.96 -5.24 -32.60
C LEU A 78 15.73 -6.46 -33.12
N CYS A 79 15.49 -7.63 -32.56
CA CYS A 79 15.98 -8.88 -33.13
C CYS A 79 15.33 -9.15 -34.49
N GLU A 80 15.91 -10.06 -35.28
CA GLU A 80 15.46 -10.35 -36.65
C GLU A 80 13.96 -10.69 -36.74
N THR A 81 13.44 -11.45 -35.77
CA THR A 81 12.02 -11.83 -35.71
C THR A 81 11.11 -10.62 -35.51
N HIS A 82 11.37 -9.80 -34.48
CA HIS A 82 10.56 -8.62 -34.21
C HIS A 82 10.75 -7.51 -35.26
N LEU A 83 11.92 -7.46 -35.90
CA LEU A 83 12.14 -6.57 -37.05
C LEU A 83 11.27 -7.00 -38.24
N ALA A 84 11.23 -8.29 -38.56
CA ALA A 84 10.39 -8.83 -39.63
C ALA A 84 8.90 -8.54 -39.36
N GLU A 85 8.42 -8.81 -38.14
CA GLU A 85 7.05 -8.49 -37.72
C GLU A 85 6.74 -6.99 -37.84
N ALA A 86 7.65 -6.12 -37.40
CA ALA A 86 7.48 -4.67 -37.51
C ALA A 86 7.46 -4.17 -38.96
N MET A 87 8.16 -4.87 -39.85
CA MET A 87 8.13 -4.62 -41.30
C MET A 87 6.91 -5.26 -41.99
N GLY A 88 6.11 -6.06 -41.27
CA GLY A 88 4.91 -6.72 -41.79
C GLY A 88 5.18 -8.01 -42.57
N PHE A 89 6.31 -8.68 -42.32
CA PHE A 89 6.68 -9.97 -42.90
C PHE A 89 6.40 -11.14 -41.96
#